data_AF-A0A433EER2-F1
#
_entry.id   AF-A0A433EER2-F1
#
_cell.length_a   1.000
_cell.length_b   1.000
_cell.length_c   1.000
_cell.angle_alpha   90.00
_cell.angle_beta   90.00
_cell.angle_gamma   90.00
#
_symmetry.space_group_name_H-M   'P 1'
#
loop_
_entity.id
_entity.type
_entity.pdbx_description
1 polymer ?
#
loop_
_entity_poly.entity_id
_entity_poly.type
_entity_poly.pdbx_seq_one_letter_code
_entity_poly.pdbx_strand_id
1 'polypeptide(L)'
;MENKLIVVIRVIYIVELKFSVIGTIIDFPYSHILQQNLQNFFDHIKPRFSHEQLNDWVIEFHINPTNIYWLETQEYSKSFLGVYKIGITYPKIKRKIFSVIIPIPNSNQISWGLPEERYLHRPKANPNNFFLTEFSTKGFTDLEDYFLESAKEAISIFLNKGFKIQGINLKFDIVDVRKEK
;
A
#
# COMPACT_ATOMS: atom_id res chain seq x y z
N MET A 1 -26.20 42.70 38.54
CA MET A 1 -26.04 42.15 37.19
C MET A 1 -25.06 40.99 37.30
N GLU A 2 -25.57 39.77 37.43
CA GLU A 2 -24.73 38.57 37.57
C GLU A 2 -24.35 38.03 36.19
N ASN A 3 -23.06 38.08 35.88
CA ASN A 3 -22.50 37.45 34.68
C ASN A 3 -22.49 35.93 34.88
N LYS A 4 -23.43 35.23 34.25
CA LYS A 4 -23.36 33.77 34.11
C LYS A 4 -22.31 33.42 33.06
N LEU A 5 -21.16 32.94 33.54
CA LEU A 5 -20.12 32.33 32.73
C LEU A 5 -20.66 31.01 32.16
N ILE A 6 -21.01 31.01 30.87
CA ILE A 6 -21.38 29.78 30.16
C ILE A 6 -20.08 29.04 29.82
N VAL A 7 -19.75 28.02 30.61
CA VAL A 7 -18.66 27.09 30.30
C VAL A 7 -19.15 26.14 29.21
N VAL A 8 -18.74 26.39 27.97
CA VAL A 8 -18.97 25.46 26.85
C VAL A 8 -17.97 24.32 26.99
N ILE A 9 -18.37 23.23 27.65
CA ILE A 9 -17.60 21.99 27.68
C ILE A 9 -17.71 21.36 26.29
N ARG A 10 -16.68 21.57 25.46
CA ARG A 10 -16.49 20.78 24.22
C ARG A 10 -16.10 19.36 24.65
N VAL A 11 -17.08 18.48 24.74
CA VAL A 11 -16.83 17.04 24.81
C VAL A 11 -16.24 16.62 23.47
N ILE A 12 -14.92 16.56 23.39
CA ILE A 12 -14.22 15.97 22.25
C ILE A 12 -14.42 14.46 22.37
N TYR A 13 -15.44 13.92 21.68
CA TYR A 13 -15.50 12.49 21.44
C TYR A 13 -14.30 12.13 20.57
N ILE A 14 -13.26 11.56 21.18
CA ILE A 14 -12.22 10.86 20.44
C ILE A 14 -12.90 9.59 19.90
N VAL A 15 -13.42 9.67 18.68
CA VAL A 15 -13.90 8.49 17.97
C VAL A 15 -12.66 7.65 17.67
N GLU A 16 -12.44 6.58 18.43
CA GLU A 16 -11.45 5.56 18.08
C GLU A 16 -11.87 4.93 16.75
N LEU A 17 -11.10 5.19 15.71
CA LEU A 17 -11.37 4.65 14.39
C LEU A 17 -11.04 3.16 14.38
N LYS A 18 -12.05 2.31 14.23
CA LYS A 18 -11.87 0.88 13.98
C LYS A 18 -11.62 0.68 12.50
N PHE A 19 -10.37 0.82 12.07
CA PHE A 19 -10.00 0.66 10.68
C PHE A 19 -8.70 -0.12 10.59
N SER A 20 -8.61 -1.04 9.63
CA SER A 20 -7.40 -1.83 9.44
C SER A 20 -6.90 -1.72 8.01
N VAL A 21 -5.59 -1.59 7.87
CA VAL A 21 -4.90 -1.84 6.61
C VAL A 21 -4.25 -3.22 6.72
N ILE A 22 -4.37 -4.03 5.69
CA ILE A 22 -3.76 -5.36 5.60
C ILE A 22 -3.17 -5.55 4.21
N GLY A 23 -2.31 -6.57 4.05
CA GLY A 23 -1.79 -6.96 2.75
C GLY A 23 -1.74 -8.47 2.58
N THR A 24 -1.98 -8.90 1.35
CA THR A 24 -1.94 -10.30 0.92
C THR A 24 -0.94 -10.40 -0.22
N ILE A 25 0.09 -11.22 -0.06
CA ILE A 25 1.05 -11.50 -1.14
C ILE A 25 0.46 -12.60 -2.02
N ILE A 26 0.45 -12.37 -3.33
CA ILE A 26 -0.07 -13.30 -4.33
C ILE A 26 1.10 -13.88 -5.11
N ASP A 27 1.09 -15.18 -5.40
CA ASP A 27 2.05 -15.87 -6.29
C ASP A 27 3.55 -15.71 -5.92
N PHE A 28 3.88 -15.39 -4.66
CA PHE A 28 5.26 -15.33 -4.13
C PHE A 28 5.49 -16.49 -3.14
N PRO A 29 6.71 -17.08 -3.08
CA PRO A 29 7.01 -18.12 -2.10
C PRO A 29 6.65 -17.70 -0.67
N TYR A 30 6.10 -18.64 0.10
CA TYR A 30 5.73 -18.35 1.48
C TYR A 30 6.97 -18.01 2.30
N SER A 31 7.15 -16.73 2.65
CA SER A 31 8.12 -16.25 3.62
C SER A 31 7.38 -15.71 4.84
N HIS A 32 7.50 -16.41 5.97
CA HIS A 32 6.92 -15.98 7.23
C HIS A 32 7.51 -14.65 7.70
N ILE A 33 8.82 -14.45 7.50
CA ILE A 33 9.52 -13.22 7.89
C ILE A 33 9.00 -12.04 7.08
N LEU A 34 8.85 -12.21 5.76
CA LEU A 34 8.28 -11.19 4.88
C LEU A 34 6.85 -10.81 5.29
N GLN A 35 6.00 -11.80 5.58
CA GLN A 35 4.63 -11.58 6.05
C GLN A 35 4.61 -10.82 7.38
N GLN A 36 5.44 -11.21 8.34
CA GLN A 36 5.54 -10.54 9.63
C GLN A 36 6.01 -9.08 9.46
N ASN A 37 7.01 -8.84 8.62
CA ASN A 37 7.52 -7.50 8.36
C ASN A 37 6.51 -6.60 7.64
N LEU A 38 5.71 -7.15 6.72
CA LEU A 38 4.60 -6.44 6.10
C LEU A 38 3.48 -6.15 7.10
N GLN A 39 3.11 -7.13 7.93
CA GLN A 39 2.10 -6.91 8.97
C GLN A 39 2.54 -5.81 9.93
N ASN A 40 3.79 -5.87 10.41
CA ASN A 40 4.38 -4.81 11.21
C ASN A 40 4.27 -3.46 10.49
N PHE A 41 4.59 -3.37 9.20
CA PHE A 41 4.41 -2.13 8.44
C PHE A 41 2.94 -1.65 8.44
N PHE A 42 1.97 -2.53 8.21
CA PHE A 42 0.55 -2.18 8.18
C PHE A 42 0.00 -1.72 9.54
N ASP A 43 0.48 -2.29 10.64
CA ASP A 43 0.05 -1.93 12.00
C ASP A 43 0.36 -0.46 12.35
N HIS A 44 1.39 0.10 11.70
CA HIS A 44 1.84 1.48 11.86
C HIS A 44 1.11 2.48 10.96
N ILE A 45 0.20 2.03 10.09
CA ILE A 45 -0.54 2.92 9.19
C ILE A 45 -1.76 3.45 9.91
N LYS A 46 -1.86 4.78 10.00
CA LYS A 46 -2.99 5.47 10.64
C LYS A 46 -3.62 6.50 9.69
N PRO A 47 -4.95 6.58 9.63
CA PRO A 47 -5.61 7.60 8.83
C PRO A 47 -5.38 8.99 9.44
N ARG A 48 -5.22 10.00 8.57
CA ARG A 48 -5.00 11.40 8.97
C ARG A 48 -6.20 12.05 9.65
N PHE A 49 -7.40 11.55 9.39
CA PHE A 49 -8.62 12.04 10.00
C PHE A 49 -9.61 10.88 10.15
N SER A 50 -10.53 11.02 11.09
CA SER A 50 -11.57 10.02 11.38
C SER A 50 -12.92 10.42 10.79
N HIS A 51 -13.72 9.43 10.41
CA HIS A 51 -15.11 9.62 9.99
C HIS A 51 -15.93 8.37 10.33
N GLU A 52 -17.06 8.52 11.02
CA GLU A 52 -17.84 7.38 11.57
C GLU A 52 -18.32 6.40 10.50
N GLN A 53 -18.68 6.89 9.31
CA GLN A 53 -19.04 6.04 8.15
C GLN A 53 -17.93 5.07 7.72
N LEU A 54 -16.70 5.30 8.16
CA LEU A 54 -15.53 4.48 7.86
C LEU A 54 -15.19 3.52 9.00
N ASN A 55 -15.97 3.49 10.07
CA ASN A 55 -15.79 2.51 11.13
C ASN A 55 -15.98 1.08 10.58
N ASP A 56 -15.09 0.20 11.00
CA ASP A 56 -14.90 -1.20 10.64
C ASP A 56 -14.50 -1.44 9.18
N TRP A 57 -14.07 -0.40 8.46
CA TRP A 57 -13.55 -0.61 7.11
C TRP A 57 -12.18 -1.28 7.13
N VAL A 58 -12.00 -2.23 6.21
CA VAL A 58 -10.73 -2.90 5.94
C VAL A 58 -10.22 -2.45 4.58
N ILE A 59 -9.00 -1.95 4.53
CA ILE A 59 -8.26 -1.80 3.28
C ILE A 59 -7.28 -2.93 3.13
N GLU A 60 -7.36 -3.58 1.99
CA GLU A 60 -6.53 -4.73 1.66
C GLU A 60 -5.69 -4.42 0.42
N PHE A 61 -4.39 -4.63 0.53
CA PHE A 61 -3.47 -4.53 -0.60
C PHE A 61 -3.10 -5.93 -1.08
N HIS A 62 -3.52 -6.26 -2.30
CA HIS A 62 -3.07 -7.47 -3.00
C HIS A 62 -1.74 -7.17 -3.67
N ILE A 63 -0.64 -7.68 -3.12
CA ILE A 63 0.72 -7.44 -3.59
C ILE A 63 1.09 -8.54 -4.59
N ASN A 64 1.26 -8.15 -5.85
CA ASN A 64 1.47 -9.04 -6.97
C ASN A 64 2.88 -8.83 -7.54
N PRO A 65 3.77 -9.83 -7.44
CA PRO A 65 5.00 -9.85 -8.21
C PRO A 65 4.69 -9.97 -9.70
N THR A 66 5.53 -9.36 -10.53
CA THR A 66 5.45 -9.44 -12.00
C THR A 66 6.84 -9.30 -12.62
N ASN A 67 6.95 -9.40 -13.94
CA ASN A 67 8.21 -9.10 -14.63
C ASN A 67 8.41 -7.58 -14.78
N ILE A 68 9.65 -7.13 -14.99
CA ILE A 68 10.00 -5.71 -15.17
C ILE A 68 9.38 -5.06 -16.43
N TYR A 69 8.84 -5.85 -17.36
CA TYR A 69 8.20 -5.37 -18.60
C TYR A 69 6.67 -5.36 -18.52
N TRP A 70 6.11 -5.37 -17.32
CA TRP A 70 4.66 -5.46 -17.07
C TRP A 70 3.85 -4.27 -17.60
N LEU A 71 4.50 -3.15 -17.93
CA LEU A 71 3.86 -1.88 -18.28
C LEU A 71 4.00 -1.57 -19.78
N GLU A 72 2.96 -0.99 -20.38
CA GLU A 72 3.00 -0.42 -21.74
C GLU A 72 3.77 0.91 -21.74
N THR A 73 5.10 0.87 -21.60
CA THR A 73 5.97 2.05 -21.61
C THR A 73 7.07 1.96 -22.68
N GLN A 74 7.52 3.11 -23.17
CA GLN A 74 8.68 3.24 -24.06
C GLN A 74 10.00 3.46 -23.28
N GLU A 75 9.92 3.75 -21.97
CA GLU A 75 11.09 3.97 -21.11
C GLU A 75 11.61 2.65 -20.51
N TYR A 76 12.30 1.85 -21.33
CA TYR A 76 12.84 0.54 -20.94
C TYR A 76 14.00 0.59 -19.94
N SER A 77 14.55 1.77 -19.67
CA SER A 77 15.64 1.97 -18.70
C SER A 77 15.16 2.15 -17.26
N LYS A 78 13.85 2.25 -17.05
CA LYS A 78 13.24 2.48 -15.73
C LYS A 78 12.33 1.34 -15.34
N SER A 79 12.28 1.08 -14.03
CA SER A 79 11.31 0.17 -13.43
C SER A 79 10.29 0.98 -12.66
N PHE A 80 9.03 0.54 -12.70
CA PHE A 80 7.94 1.21 -12.00
C PHE A 80 7.23 0.23 -11.08
N LEU A 81 7.02 0.65 -9.84
CA LEU A 81 6.01 0.09 -8.95
C LEU A 81 4.65 0.68 -9.34
N GLY A 82 3.57 -0.07 -9.09
CA GLY A 82 2.23 0.40 -9.45
C GLY A 82 1.18 0.06 -8.40
N VAL A 83 0.29 1.00 -8.09
CA VAL A 83 -0.96 0.72 -7.38
C VAL A 83 -2.14 1.03 -8.29
N TYR A 84 -3.03 0.06 -8.52
CA TYR A 84 -4.20 0.24 -9.39
C TYR A 84 -5.17 1.27 -8.79
N LYS A 85 -5.49 2.34 -9.52
CA LYS A 85 -6.16 3.54 -8.96
C LYS A 85 -7.57 3.28 -8.41
N ILE A 86 -8.34 2.41 -9.08
CA ILE A 86 -9.79 2.29 -8.84
C ILE A 86 -10.06 1.47 -7.57
N GLY A 87 -9.30 0.38 -7.39
CA GLY A 87 -9.57 -0.65 -6.39
C GLY A 87 -10.95 -1.29 -6.53
N ILE A 88 -11.19 -2.40 -5.84
CA ILE A 88 -12.51 -3.03 -5.76
C ILE A 88 -13.12 -2.69 -4.42
N THR A 89 -14.39 -2.28 -4.40
CA THR A 89 -15.08 -1.88 -3.16
C THR A 89 -16.23 -2.84 -2.89
N TYR A 90 -16.27 -3.39 -1.68
CA TYR A 90 -17.32 -4.27 -1.17
C TYR A 90 -18.03 -3.61 0.02
N PRO A 91 -19.04 -2.76 -0.22
CA PRO A 91 -19.68 -1.98 0.84
C PRO A 91 -20.33 -2.84 1.94
N LYS A 92 -20.93 -3.98 1.56
CA LYS A 92 -21.64 -4.86 2.49
C LYS A 92 -20.75 -5.43 3.59
N ILE A 93 -19.48 -5.70 3.27
CA ILE A 93 -18.48 -6.22 4.21
C ILE A 93 -17.44 -5.14 4.57
N LYS A 94 -17.72 -3.87 4.22
CA LYS A 94 -16.85 -2.71 4.48
C LYS A 94 -15.39 -2.95 4.06
N ARG A 95 -15.14 -3.48 2.87
CA ARG A 95 -13.79 -3.77 2.39
C ARG A 95 -13.47 -3.01 1.11
N LYS A 96 -12.25 -2.46 1.01
CA LYS A 96 -11.71 -1.93 -0.24
C LYS A 96 -10.36 -2.56 -0.55
N ILE A 97 -10.23 -3.12 -1.74
CA ILE A 97 -9.06 -3.87 -2.17
C ILE A 97 -8.33 -3.11 -3.27
N PHE A 98 -7.02 -2.98 -3.14
CA PHE A 98 -6.15 -2.41 -4.17
C PHE A 98 -5.14 -3.45 -4.64
N SER A 99 -4.87 -3.47 -5.95
CA SER A 99 -3.78 -4.27 -6.50
C SER A 99 -2.49 -3.44 -6.51
N VAL A 100 -1.44 -3.99 -5.93
CA VAL A 100 -0.07 -3.45 -5.92
C VAL A 100 0.78 -4.35 -6.82
N ILE A 101 1.53 -3.75 -7.72
CA ILE A 101 2.36 -4.42 -8.72
C ILE A 101 3.81 -4.13 -8.39
N ILE A 102 4.57 -5.18 -8.11
CA ILE A 102 6.00 -5.14 -7.82
C ILE A 102 6.75 -5.89 -8.92
N PRO A 103 7.47 -5.19 -9.81
CA PRO A 103 8.29 -5.84 -10.82
C PRO A 103 9.50 -6.53 -10.16
N ILE A 104 9.76 -7.78 -10.49
CA ILE A 104 10.96 -8.51 -10.04
C ILE A 104 11.88 -8.69 -11.26
N PRO A 105 13.15 -8.28 -11.17
CA PRO A 105 14.12 -8.47 -12.24
C PRO A 105 14.45 -9.95 -12.47
N ASN A 106 14.88 -10.26 -13.69
CA ASN A 106 15.24 -11.62 -14.08
C ASN A 106 16.60 -12.01 -13.49
N SER A 107 16.82 -13.29 -13.20
CA SER A 107 18.10 -13.85 -12.74
C SER A 107 19.28 -13.59 -13.69
N ASN A 108 19.01 -13.35 -14.98
CA ASN A 108 20.01 -12.94 -15.98
C ASN A 108 20.45 -11.47 -15.82
N GLN A 109 19.68 -10.65 -15.11
CA GLN A 109 19.95 -9.23 -14.89
C GLN A 109 20.55 -8.95 -13.51
N ILE A 110 20.15 -9.74 -12.50
CA ILE A 110 20.63 -9.61 -11.13
C ILE A 110 20.62 -10.97 -10.41
N SER A 111 21.58 -11.19 -9.53
CA SER A 111 21.83 -12.50 -8.91
C SER A 111 20.67 -13.05 -8.08
N TRP A 112 19.86 -12.18 -7.48
CA TRP A 112 18.69 -12.55 -6.68
C TRP A 112 17.37 -12.53 -7.49
N GLY A 113 17.44 -12.26 -8.80
CA GLY A 113 16.27 -12.20 -9.67
C GLY A 113 15.60 -13.56 -9.87
N LEU A 114 14.38 -13.54 -10.44
CA LEU A 114 13.65 -14.77 -10.74
C LEU A 114 14.01 -15.31 -12.13
N PRO A 115 14.08 -16.64 -12.31
CA PRO A 115 14.17 -17.25 -13.64
C PRO A 115 12.98 -16.86 -14.54
N GLU A 116 13.19 -16.81 -15.85
CA GLU A 116 12.18 -16.32 -16.80
C GLU A 116 10.90 -17.17 -16.80
N GLU A 117 11.07 -18.47 -16.64
CA GLU A 117 9.99 -19.46 -16.59
C GLU A 117 9.08 -19.33 -15.36
N ARG A 118 9.49 -18.56 -14.34
CA ARG A 118 8.67 -18.29 -13.15
C ARG A 118 7.68 -17.14 -13.36
N TYR A 119 7.85 -16.33 -14.41
CA TYR A 119 6.92 -15.25 -14.68
C TYR A 119 5.66 -15.76 -15.39
N LEU A 120 4.51 -15.32 -14.90
CA LEU A 120 3.26 -15.50 -15.62
C LEU A 120 3.25 -14.61 -16.87
N HIS A 121 2.92 -15.18 -18.02
CA HIS A 121 2.68 -14.41 -19.23
C HIS A 121 1.37 -13.63 -19.08
N ARG A 122 1.50 -12.32 -18.85
CA ARG A 122 0.38 -11.39 -18.71
C ARG A 122 0.50 -10.31 -19.80
N PRO A 123 -0.63 -9.82 -20.36
CA PRO A 123 -0.59 -8.67 -21.25
C PRO A 123 -0.02 -7.48 -20.50
N LYS A 124 0.66 -6.59 -21.24
CA LYS A 124 1.18 -5.36 -20.65
C LYS A 124 0.02 -4.50 -20.15
N ALA A 125 0.23 -3.86 -19.01
CA ALA A 125 -0.77 -3.05 -18.36
C ALA A 125 -0.70 -1.61 -18.86
N ASN A 126 -1.86 -0.98 -19.06
CA ASN A 126 -1.94 0.42 -19.43
C ASN A 126 -1.50 1.32 -18.25
N PRO A 127 -0.45 2.16 -18.39
CA PRO A 127 0.07 2.98 -17.30
C PRO A 127 -0.93 3.96 -16.71
N ASN A 128 -1.94 4.40 -17.49
CA ASN A 128 -2.93 5.36 -17.01
C ASN A 128 -3.82 4.80 -15.88
N ASN A 129 -3.91 3.48 -15.75
CA ASN A 129 -4.71 2.84 -14.72
C ASN A 129 -4.01 2.79 -13.35
N PHE A 130 -2.71 3.09 -13.30
CA PHE A 130 -1.88 2.91 -12.11
C PHE A 130 -1.38 4.25 -11.56
N PHE A 131 -1.26 4.30 -10.25
CA PHE A 131 -0.38 5.24 -9.59
C PHE A 131 1.03 4.65 -9.63
N LEU A 132 1.90 5.24 -10.46
CA LEU A 132 3.24 4.74 -10.73
C LEU A 132 4.27 5.46 -9.88
N THR A 133 5.24 4.70 -9.37
CA THR A 133 6.43 5.21 -8.68
C THR A 133 7.66 4.63 -9.37
N GLU A 134 8.57 5.47 -9.86
CA GLU A 134 9.85 5.02 -10.39
C GLU A 134 10.67 4.41 -9.25
N PHE A 135 11.26 3.24 -9.50
CA PHE A 135 12.01 2.50 -8.48
C PHE A 135 13.26 1.86 -9.08
N SER A 136 14.29 1.73 -8.26
CA SER A 136 15.59 1.19 -8.65
C SER A 136 15.88 -0.10 -7.90
N THR A 137 16.36 -1.11 -8.60
CA THR A 137 16.88 -2.35 -7.99
C THR A 137 18.28 -2.17 -7.39
N LYS A 138 18.94 -1.03 -7.66
CA LYS A 138 20.28 -0.73 -7.11
C LYS A 138 20.22 -0.61 -5.60
N GLY A 139 21.15 -1.27 -4.91
CA GLY A 139 21.26 -1.25 -3.45
C GLY A 139 20.65 -2.46 -2.76
N PHE A 140 19.89 -3.29 -3.48
CA PHE A 140 19.36 -4.55 -2.96
C PHE A 140 20.27 -5.71 -3.32
N THR A 141 20.46 -6.62 -2.37
CA THR A 141 21.24 -7.86 -2.54
C THR A 141 20.41 -9.12 -2.34
N ASP A 142 19.15 -8.96 -1.93
CA ASP A 142 18.21 -10.02 -1.60
C ASP A 142 16.82 -9.70 -2.16
N LEU A 143 16.11 -10.75 -2.59
CA LEU A 143 14.78 -10.64 -3.21
C LEU A 143 13.69 -10.28 -2.20
N GLU A 144 13.74 -10.83 -0.99
CA GLU A 144 12.76 -10.54 0.05
C GLU A 144 12.89 -9.09 0.52
N ASP A 145 14.12 -8.62 0.74
CA ASP A 145 14.38 -7.21 1.09
C ASP A 145 13.90 -6.26 -0.01
N TYR A 146 14.24 -6.57 -1.27
CA TYR A 146 13.76 -5.81 -2.43
C TYR A 146 12.23 -5.74 -2.45
N PHE A 147 11.57 -6.89 -2.32
CA PHE A 147 10.12 -6.99 -2.42
C PHE A 147 9.42 -6.27 -1.27
N LEU A 148 9.92 -6.42 -0.04
CA LEU A 148 9.41 -5.78 1.15
C LEU A 148 9.48 -4.25 1.03
N GLU A 149 10.64 -3.69 0.71
CA GLU A 149 10.82 -2.24 0.62
C GLU A 149 10.06 -1.65 -0.56
N SER A 150 10.00 -2.36 -1.69
CA SER A 150 9.17 -1.95 -2.84
C SER A 150 7.68 -1.91 -2.48
N ALA A 151 7.17 -2.93 -1.78
CA ALA A 151 5.77 -2.96 -1.35
C ALA A 151 5.45 -1.82 -0.39
N LYS A 152 6.32 -1.59 0.61
CA LYS A 152 6.20 -0.47 1.55
C LYS A 152 6.15 0.85 0.79
N GLU A 153 7.09 1.10 -0.12
CA GLU A 153 7.18 2.37 -0.84
C GLU A 153 5.93 2.63 -1.69
N ALA A 154 5.53 1.68 -2.54
CA ALA A 154 4.36 1.82 -3.40
C ALA A 154 3.08 2.12 -2.60
N ILE A 155 2.88 1.38 -1.51
CA ILE A 155 1.71 1.54 -0.63
C ILE A 155 1.78 2.87 0.11
N SER A 156 2.95 3.25 0.64
CA SER A 156 3.16 4.50 1.38
C SER A 156 2.80 5.72 0.55
N ILE A 157 3.32 5.79 -0.68
CA ILE A 157 3.09 6.94 -1.56
C ILE A 157 1.61 6.98 -1.97
N PHE A 158 1.02 5.82 -2.30
CA PHE A 158 -0.40 5.73 -2.64
C PHE A 158 -1.31 6.19 -1.49
N LEU A 159 -1.04 5.75 -0.27
CA LEU A 159 -1.77 6.12 0.93
C LEU A 159 -1.64 7.62 1.27
N ASN A 160 -0.46 8.21 1.05
CA ASN A 160 -0.23 9.64 1.26
C ASN A 160 -1.03 10.50 0.25
N LYS A 161 -1.07 10.06 -1.01
CA LYS A 161 -1.87 10.69 -2.07
C LYS A 161 -3.36 10.62 -1.76
N GLY A 162 -3.80 9.46 -1.27
CA GLY A 162 -5.16 9.21 -0.84
C GLY A 162 -6.10 8.70 -1.93
N PHE A 163 -7.27 8.25 -1.51
CA PHE A 163 -8.32 7.69 -2.36
C PHE A 163 -9.68 7.81 -1.67
N LYS A 164 -10.76 7.49 -2.39
CA LYS A 164 -12.13 7.59 -1.88
C LYS A 164 -12.71 6.25 -1.41
N ILE A 165 -13.40 6.28 -0.27
CA ILE A 165 -14.33 5.25 0.21
C ILE A 165 -15.65 5.93 0.56
N GLN A 166 -16.77 5.46 0.00
CA GLN A 166 -18.10 6.07 0.25
C GLN A 166 -18.13 7.59 0.01
N GLY A 167 -17.40 8.08 -0.99
CA GLY A 167 -17.26 9.51 -1.29
C GLY A 167 -16.28 10.28 -0.40
N ILE A 168 -15.84 9.71 0.73
CA ILE A 168 -14.90 10.32 1.67
C ILE A 168 -13.46 10.10 1.18
N ASN A 169 -12.69 11.18 1.05
CA ASN A 169 -11.30 11.13 0.58
C ASN A 169 -10.31 10.88 1.73
N LEU A 170 -9.80 9.67 1.84
CA LEU A 170 -8.88 9.25 2.89
C LEU A 170 -7.41 9.48 2.52
N LYS A 171 -6.61 9.81 3.53
CA LYS A 171 -5.15 9.85 3.49
C LYS A 171 -4.62 9.24 4.77
N PHE A 172 -3.42 8.68 4.71
CA PHE A 172 -2.79 8.02 5.86
C PHE A 172 -1.38 8.53 6.09
N ASP A 173 -0.97 8.47 7.34
CA ASP A 173 0.40 8.61 7.78
C ASP A 173 0.92 7.26 8.25
N ILE A 174 2.24 7.08 8.16
CA ILE A 174 2.95 5.93 8.69
C ILE A 174 3.65 6.42 9.95
N VAL A 175 3.23 5.90 11.10
CA VAL A 175 3.76 6.31 12.39
C VAL A 175 5.02 5.48 12.66
N ASP A 176 6.18 6.09 12.53
CA ASP A 176 7.46 5.43 12.81
C ASP A 176 7.73 5.43 14.32
N VAL A 177 7.53 4.30 14.98
CA VAL A 177 7.65 4.15 16.45
C VAL A 177 9.10 4.30 16.93
N ARG A 178 10.08 4.38 16.03
CA ARG A 178 11.49 4.64 16.39
C ARG A 178 11.76 6.08 16.85
N LYS A 179 10.78 6.99 16.75
CA LYS A 179 10.92 8.39 17.22
C LYS A 179 10.29 8.66 18.59
N GLU A 180 9.77 7.65 19.28
CA GLU A 180 9.15 7.80 20.61
C GLU A 180 10.02 7.24 21.76
N LYS A 181 11.34 7.16 21.59
CA LYS A 181 12.28 6.83 22.67
C LYS A 181 13.32 7.92 22.87
#